data_AF-N6YWS5-F1
#
_entry.id   AF-N6YWS5-F1
#
_cell.length_a   1.000
_cell.length_b   1.000
_cell.length_c   1.000
_cell.angle_alpha   90.00
_cell.angle_beta   90.00
_cell.angle_gamma   90.00
#
_symmetry.space_group_name_H-M   'P 1'
#
loop_
_entity.id
_entity.type
_entity.pdbx_description
1 polymer ?
#
loop_
_entity_poly.entity_id
_entity_poly.type
_entity_poly.pdbx_seq_one_letter_code
_entity_poly.pdbx_strand_id
1 'polypeptide(L)'
;MLTPEACRELLALYESMADAAVRNDWGRLAELEAASSTLRKAAAADPAGTAQLPDAVQREMASMIERMLELDATIRIHAEPCLESTRKLLAGTIRNRNVRNTYGSV
;
A
#
# COMPACT_ATOMS: atom_id res chain seq x y z
N MET A 1 -1.91 -20.75 -2.20
CA MET A 1 -3.17 -20.52 -1.48
C MET A 1 -2.88 -19.63 -0.30
N LEU A 2 -3.72 -18.62 -0.06
CA LEU A 2 -3.59 -17.81 1.15
C LEU A 2 -3.88 -18.72 2.33
N THR A 3 -2.86 -19.00 3.14
CA THR A 3 -3.04 -19.67 4.43
C THR A 3 -3.63 -18.66 5.44
N PRO A 4 -4.34 -19.11 6.47
CA PRO A 4 -4.82 -18.22 7.53
C PRO A 4 -3.66 -17.46 8.22
N GLU A 5 -2.48 -18.08 8.33
CA GLU A 5 -1.25 -17.43 8.81
C GLU A 5 -0.83 -16.26 7.89
N ALA A 6 -0.73 -16.49 6.58
CA ALA A 6 -0.39 -15.44 5.62
C ALA A 6 -1.44 -14.31 5.60
N CYS A 7 -2.72 -14.63 5.84
CA CYS A 7 -3.79 -13.66 6.00
C CYS A 7 -3.56 -12.76 7.22
N ARG A 8 -3.20 -13.32 8.38
CA ARG A 8 -2.87 -12.54 9.58
C ARG A 8 -1.62 -11.69 9.41
N GLU A 9 -0.58 -12.23 8.79
CA GLU A 9 0.64 -11.47 8.48
C GLU A 9 0.36 -10.29 7.56
N LEU A 10 -0.45 -10.49 6.51
CA LEU A 10 -0.88 -9.40 5.64
C LEU A 10 -1.68 -8.34 6.40
N LEU A 11 -2.56 -8.74 7.32
CA LEU A 11 -3.38 -7.80 8.08
C LEU A 11 -2.48 -6.89 8.95
N ALA A 12 -1.51 -7.48 9.65
CA ALA A 12 -0.54 -6.72 10.46
C ALA A 12 0.31 -5.74 9.61
N LEU A 13 0.65 -6.12 8.38
CA LEU A 13 1.31 -5.22 7.43
C LEU A 13 0.40 -4.05 7.03
N TYR A 14 -0.87 -4.30 6.72
CA TYR A 14 -1.84 -3.24 6.38
C TYR A 14 -2.11 -2.29 7.55
N GLU A 15 -2.19 -2.80 8.79
CA GLU A 15 -2.30 -1.96 9.99
C GLU A 15 -1.07 -1.06 10.16
N SER A 16 0.12 -1.61 9.96
CA SER A 16 1.38 -0.84 10.01
C SER A 16 1.46 0.20 8.89
N MET A 17 0.93 -0.12 7.69
CA MET A 17 0.85 0.82 6.58
C MET A 17 -0.12 1.97 6.89
N ALA A 18 -1.26 1.69 7.52
CA ALA A 18 -2.19 2.72 7.93
C ALA A 18 -1.57 3.68 8.96
N ASP A 19 -0.83 3.17 9.95
CA ASP A 19 -0.10 4.01 10.91
C ASP A 19 0.97 4.87 10.22
N ALA A 20 1.75 4.27 9.31
CA ALA A 20 2.75 5.00 8.52
C ALA A 20 2.11 6.12 7.68
N ALA A 21 0.95 5.86 7.07
CA ALA A 21 0.21 6.86 6.29
C ALA A 21 -0.29 8.03 7.16
N VAL A 22 -0.82 7.74 8.35
CA VAL A 22 -1.26 8.78 9.31
C VAL A 22 -0.08 9.64 9.78
N ARG A 23 1.10 9.02 9.96
CA ARG A 23 2.33 9.70 10.38
C ARG A 23 3.07 10.41 9.25
N ASN A 24 2.58 10.32 8.01
CA ASN A 24 3.25 10.80 6.79
C ASN A 24 4.64 10.18 6.58
N ASP A 25 4.88 8.97 7.08
CA ASP A 25 6.13 8.24 6.90
C ASP A 25 6.09 7.46 5.57
N TRP A 26 6.26 8.20 4.48
CA TRP A 26 6.16 7.67 3.12
C TRP A 26 7.27 6.66 2.78
N GLY A 27 8.45 6.80 3.40
CA GLY A 27 9.55 5.85 3.24
C GLY A 27 9.18 4.50 3.84
N ARG A 28 8.70 4.51 5.08
CA ARG A 28 8.23 3.30 5.75
C ARG A 28 7.03 2.67 5.04
N LEU A 29 6.12 3.48 4.53
CA LEU A 29 4.96 3.00 3.77
C LEU A 29 5.39 2.21 2.52
N ALA A 30 6.41 2.67 1.79
CA ALA A 30 6.92 2.00 0.60
C ALA A 30 7.60 0.65 0.93
N GLU A 31 8.36 0.58 2.02
CA GLU A 31 8.96 -0.68 2.48
C GLU A 31 7.91 -1.73 2.84
N LEU A 32 6.86 -1.30 3.56
CA LEU A 32 5.76 -2.17 3.96
C LEU A 32 4.94 -2.66 2.75
N GLU A 33 4.73 -1.80 1.76
CA GLU A 33 4.08 -2.16 0.50
C GLU A 33 4.88 -3.25 -0.25
N ALA A 34 6.20 -3.10 -0.35
CA ALA A 34 7.08 -4.09 -0.96
C ALA A 34 7.08 -5.43 -0.20
N ALA A 35 7.06 -5.39 1.14
CA ALA A 35 6.93 -6.59 1.97
C ALA A 35 5.59 -7.30 1.73
N SER A 36 4.49 -6.55 1.68
CA SER A 36 3.15 -7.11 1.40
C SER A 36 3.04 -7.71 0.00
N SER A 37 3.71 -7.11 -0.99
CA SER A 37 3.76 -7.60 -2.37
C SER A 37 4.53 -8.91 -2.47
N THR A 38 5.66 -9.01 -1.76
CA THR A 38 6.47 -10.23 -1.66
C THR A 38 5.67 -11.37 -1.02
N LEU A 39 5.00 -11.09 0.10
CA LEU A 39 4.18 -12.09 0.80
C LEU A 39 3.00 -12.57 -0.05
N ARG A 40 2.30 -11.66 -0.74
CA ARG A 40 1.23 -12.03 -1.70
C ARG A 40 1.73 -12.91 -2.84
N LYS A 41 2.89 -12.58 -3.41
CA LYS A 41 3.51 -13.39 -4.48
C LYS A 41 3.91 -14.78 -3.98
N ALA A 42 4.47 -14.88 -2.78
CA ALA A 42 4.81 -16.17 -2.17
C ALA A 42 3.55 -17.02 -1.93
N ALA A 43 2.48 -16.44 -1.38
CA ALA A 43 1.21 -17.12 -1.15
C ALA A 43 0.51 -17.56 -2.45
N ALA A 44 0.72 -16.83 -3.56
CA ALA A 44 0.22 -17.20 -4.88
C ALA A 44 1.05 -18.33 -5.52
N ALA A 45 2.36 -18.37 -5.27
CA ALA A 45 3.29 -19.34 -5.86
C ALA A 45 3.23 -20.74 -5.22
N ASP A 46 2.70 -20.86 -4.00
CA ASP A 46 2.47 -22.14 -3.33
C ASP A 46 0.98 -22.53 -3.37
N PRO A 47 0.48 -23.19 -4.42
CA PRO A 47 -0.87 -23.75 -4.45
C PRO A 47 -0.91 -25.02 -3.58
N ALA A 48 -0.80 -24.88 -2.25
CA ALA A 48 -1.28 -25.90 -1.34
C ALA A 48 -2.71 -26.28 -1.76
N GLY A 49 -2.94 -27.58 -2.00
CA GLY A 49 -4.12 -28.08 -2.69
C GLY A 49 -5.43 -27.54 -2.13
N THR A 50 -6.47 -27.54 -2.96
CA THR A 50 -7.87 -27.15 -2.69
C THR A 50 -8.53 -28.04 -1.61
N ALA A 51 -7.89 -28.22 -0.46
CA ALA A 51 -8.52 -28.78 0.71
C ALA A 51 -9.52 -27.74 1.19
N GLN A 52 -10.81 -28.09 1.17
CA GLN A 52 -11.87 -27.26 1.70
C GLN A 52 -11.53 -26.91 3.15
N LEU A 53 -11.16 -25.65 3.38
CA LEU A 53 -10.94 -25.12 4.71
C LEU A 53 -12.26 -25.21 5.48
N PRO A 54 -12.25 -25.47 6.79
CA PRO A 54 -13.46 -25.41 7.60
C PRO A 54 -14.15 -24.04 7.47
N ASP A 55 -15.48 -24.01 7.43
CA ASP A 55 -16.29 -22.78 7.28
C ASP A 55 -15.96 -21.70 8.32
N ALA A 56 -15.50 -22.08 9.51
CA ALA A 56 -15.04 -21.13 10.52
C ALA A 56 -13.80 -20.35 10.06
N VAL A 57 -12.82 -21.06 9.47
CA VAL A 57 -11.56 -20.47 8.98
C VAL A 57 -11.81 -19.60 7.75
N GLN A 58 -12.71 -20.02 6.86
CA GLN A 58 -13.10 -19.21 5.71
C GLN A 58 -13.75 -17.87 6.12
N ARG A 59 -14.64 -17.90 7.12
CA ARG A 59 -15.27 -16.67 7.65
C ARG A 59 -14.27 -15.76 8.33
N GLU A 60 -13.34 -16.32 9.11
CA GLU A 60 -12.27 -15.55 9.75
C GLU A 60 -11.40 -14.85 8.70
N MET A 61 -10.99 -15.58 7.65
CA MET A 61 -10.21 -15.01 6.54
C MET A 61 -10.99 -13.94 5.77
N ALA A 62 -12.29 -14.15 5.53
CA ALA A 62 -13.14 -13.14 4.88
C ALA A 62 -13.18 -11.85 5.70
N SER A 63 -13.37 -11.94 7.02
CA SER A 63 -13.36 -10.79 7.92
C SER A 63 -12.01 -10.06 7.93
N MET A 64 -10.89 -10.80 7.89
CA MET A 64 -9.56 -10.18 7.77
C MET A 64 -9.38 -9.46 6.43
N ILE A 65 -9.86 -10.02 5.32
CA ILE A 65 -9.78 -9.41 4.00
C ILE A 65 -10.62 -8.13 3.95
N GLU A 66 -11.84 -8.16 4.47
CA GLU A 66 -12.69 -6.97 4.61
C GLU A 66 -11.96 -5.87 5.39
N ARG A 67 -11.32 -6.23 6.51
CA ARG A 67 -10.54 -5.29 7.30
C ARG A 67 -9.35 -4.70 6.54
N MET A 68 -8.62 -5.51 5.75
CA MET A 68 -7.54 -5.01 4.90
C MET A 68 -8.04 -3.99 3.87
N LEU A 69 -9.22 -4.21 3.29
CA LEU A 69 -9.81 -3.28 2.32
C LEU A 69 -10.19 -1.93 2.97
N GLU A 70 -10.69 -1.94 4.20
CA GLU A 70 -10.94 -0.72 4.98
C GLU A 70 -9.64 0.04 5.28
N LEU A 71 -8.58 -0.68 5.65
CA LEU A 71 -7.27 -0.10 5.90
C LEU A 71 -6.67 0.50 4.62
N ASP A 72 -6.81 -0.18 3.48
CA ASP A 72 -6.38 0.35 2.17
C ASP A 72 -7.11 1.65 1.81
N ALA A 73 -8.42 1.72 2.04
CA ALA A 73 -9.20 2.94 1.84
C ALA A 73 -8.68 4.08 2.74
N THR A 74 -8.36 3.77 4.00
CA THR A 74 -7.78 4.75 4.94
C THR A 74 -6.42 5.25 4.47
N ILE A 75 -5.54 4.35 4.02
CA ILE A 75 -4.22 4.71 3.47
C ILE A 75 -4.38 5.66 2.28
N ARG A 76 -5.31 5.38 1.36
CA ARG A 76 -5.56 6.25 0.18
C ARG A 76 -6.04 7.64 0.57
N ILE A 77 -6.92 7.77 1.57
CA ILE A 77 -7.39 9.06 2.07
C ILE A 77 -6.22 9.95 2.50
N HIS A 78 -5.16 9.37 3.08
CA HIS A 78 -3.97 10.12 3.50
C HIS A 78 -2.93 10.29 2.39
N ALA A 79 -2.74 9.27 1.55
CA ALA A 79 -1.71 9.26 0.51
C ALA A 79 -2.10 10.13 -0.71
N GLU A 80 -3.35 10.11 -1.15
CA GLU A 80 -3.80 10.84 -2.35
C GLU A 80 -3.55 12.35 -2.28
N PRO A 81 -3.89 13.07 -1.19
CA PRO A 81 -3.59 14.49 -1.07
C PRO A 81 -2.09 14.80 -1.10
N CYS A 82 -1.27 13.94 -0.49
CA CYS A 82 0.18 14.10 -0.47
C CYS A 82 0.77 13.90 -1.87
N LEU A 83 0.33 12.87 -2.59
CA LEU A 83 0.76 12.60 -3.96
C LEU A 83 0.38 13.75 -4.91
N GLU A 84 -0.84 14.27 -4.80
CA GLU A 84 -1.29 15.40 -5.64
C GLU A 84 -0.52 16.69 -5.31
N SER A 85 -0.24 16.95 -4.02
CA SER A 85 0.58 18.09 -3.60
C SER A 85 2.02 17.98 -4.13
N THR A 86 2.61 16.79 -4.06
CA THR A 86 3.96 16.51 -4.58
C THR A 86 4.01 16.66 -6.10
N ARG A 87 2.98 16.17 -6.81
CA ARG A 87 2.82 16.34 -8.26
C ARG A 87 2.77 17.81 -8.67
N LYS A 88 1.96 18.62 -7.96
CA LYS A 88 1.87 20.08 -8.20
C LYS A 88 3.21 20.78 -7.95
N LEU A 89 3.92 20.44 -6.87
CA LEU A 89 5.23 21.01 -6.55
C LEU A 89 6.27 20.70 -7.64
N LEU A 90 6.33 19.44 -8.08
CA LEU A 90 7.25 19.02 -9.15
C LEU A 90 6.91 19.72 -10.48
N ALA A 91 5.63 19.78 -10.86
CA ALA A 91 5.19 20.49 -12.06
C ALA A 91 5.53 21.99 -12.01
N GLY A 92 5.35 22.64 -10.85
CA GLY A 92 5.73 24.04 -10.64
C GLY A 92 7.24 24.28 -10.73
N THR A 93 8.04 23.36 -10.17
CA THR A 93 9.51 23.44 -10.21
C THR A 93 10.04 23.29 -11.63
N ILE A 94 9.49 22.37 -12.42
CA ILE A 94 9.84 22.19 -13.84
C ILE A 94 9.48 23.45 -14.64
N ARG A 95 8.28 24.01 -14.42
CA ARG A 95 7.86 25.24 -15.10
C ARG A 95 8.76 26.42 -14.76
N ASN A 96 9.15 26.57 -13.49
CA ASN A 96 10.05 27.63 -13.05
C ASN A 96 11.48 27.47 -13.61
N ARG A 97 11.99 26.23 -13.70
CA ARG A 97 13.27 25.92 -14.36
C ARG A 97 13.23 26.26 -15.85
N ASN A 98 12.15 25.91 -16.55
CA ASN A 98 11.99 26.23 -17.97
C ASN A 98 11.97 27.75 -18.20
N VAL A 99 11.23 28.52 -17.39
CA VAL A 99 11.20 29.99 -17.48
C VAL A 99 12.59 30.59 -17.22
N ARG A 100 13.33 30.11 -16.21
CA ARG A 100 14.71 30.55 -15.96
C ARG A 100 15.66 30.19 -17.10
N ASN A 101 15.49 29.03 -17.73
CA ASN A 101 16.31 28.63 -18.87
C ASN A 101 16.03 29.49 -20.12
N THR A 102 14.77 29.90 -20.34
CA THR A 102 14.39 30.70 -21.51
C THR A 102 14.64 32.20 -21.34
N TYR A 103 14.57 32.73 -20.11
CA TYR A 103 14.69 34.17 -19.84
C TYR A 103 15.94 34.56 -19.02
N GLY A 104 16.67 33.59 -18.47
CA GLY A 104 17.90 33.82 -17.70
C GLY A 104 19.19 33.78 -18.53
N SER A 105 19.09 33.70 -19.85
CA SER A 105 20.23 33.81 -20.78
C SER A 105 20.44 35.25 -21.29
N VAL A 106 20.06 36.25 -20.50
CA VAL A 106 20.28 37.68 -20.80
C VAL A 106 21.41 38.20 -19.93
#